data_AF-A0A2T4T7U3-F1
#
_entry.id   AF-A0A2T4T7U3-F1
#
_cell.length_a   1.000
_cell.length_b   1.000
_cell.length_c   1.000
_cell.angle_alpha   90.00
_cell.angle_beta   90.00
_cell.angle_gamma   90.00
#
_symmetry.space_group_name_H-M   'P 1'
#
loop_
_entity.id
_entity.type
_entity.pdbx_description
1 polymer ?
#
loop_
_entity_poly.entity_id
_entity_poly.type
_entity_poly.pdbx_seq_one_letter_code
_entity_poly.pdbx_strand_id
1 'polypeptide(L)'
;MNSLEANDIELQENIIIADAEYIDNVAFDLIVNFERMLGRKIPKADMAQWAINIGLDGGMKPGRQTTGVILIHDKNTEQLNNFLPSDLQAELNNQAFYDESFGEFTFTAYPTEAMVTKQDFLTDMARTIYNHKDVKRVMLVPDTENEQFFNSLKRVLNGADDDKHITLFTMQPTLGGHFRQEILGYSLTNAMGVKADEFRD
;
A
#
# COMPACT_ATOMS: atom_id res chain seq x y z
N MET A 1 8.68 24.95 8.54
CA MET A 1 7.70 24.73 7.45
C MET A 1 8.48 24.66 6.15
N ASN A 2 8.86 23.46 5.73
CA ASN A 2 9.05 23.19 4.31
C ASN A 2 7.80 22.42 3.92
N SER A 3 6.75 23.16 3.58
CA SER A 3 5.75 22.64 2.67
C SER A 3 6.52 22.11 1.47
N LEU A 4 6.37 20.82 1.16
CA LEU A 4 6.69 20.29 -0.16
C LEU A 4 6.08 21.29 -1.15
N GLU A 5 6.93 22.15 -1.72
CA GLU A 5 6.49 23.11 -2.72
C GLU A 5 5.96 22.25 -3.85
N ALA A 6 4.64 22.35 -4.07
CA ALA A 6 3.93 21.78 -5.18
C ALA A 6 4.42 22.45 -6.48
N ASN A 7 5.66 22.15 -6.88
CA ASN A 7 6.24 22.48 -8.17
C ASN A 7 5.96 21.30 -9.08
N ASP A 8 4.90 21.38 -9.90
CA ASP A 8 4.63 20.55 -11.09
C ASP A 8 5.17 19.11 -11.02
N ILE A 9 4.89 18.40 -9.92
CA ILE A 9 5.13 16.96 -9.85
C ILE A 9 3.98 16.35 -10.62
N GLU A 10 4.27 15.78 -11.79
CA GLU A 10 3.31 14.96 -12.54
C GLU A 10 3.02 13.71 -11.71
N LEU A 11 2.04 13.82 -10.82
CA LEU A 11 1.57 12.70 -10.02
C LEU A 11 0.82 11.74 -10.93
N GLN A 12 1.05 10.44 -10.71
CA GLN A 12 0.36 9.39 -11.43
C GLN A 12 -1.15 9.42 -11.12
N GLU A 13 -1.96 8.95 -12.07
CA GLU A 13 -3.42 8.95 -11.91
C GLU A 13 -3.89 8.11 -10.72
N ASN A 14 -3.15 7.04 -10.41
CA ASN A 14 -3.39 6.14 -9.30
C ASN A 14 -2.19 6.17 -8.35
N ILE A 15 -2.46 6.24 -7.05
CA ILE A 15 -1.40 6.20 -6.03
C ILE A 15 -1.73 5.16 -4.97
N ILE A 16 -0.76 4.29 -4.69
CA ILE A 16 -0.73 3.39 -3.54
C ILE A 16 0.20 4.01 -2.49
N ILE A 17 -0.26 4.11 -1.24
CA ILE A 17 0.56 4.56 -0.10
C ILE A 17 0.48 3.47 0.96
N ALA A 18 1.61 2.90 1.31
CA ALA A 18 1.70 1.81 2.28
C ALA A 18 2.74 2.09 3.36
N ASP A 19 2.42 1.68 4.59
CA ASP A 19 3.39 1.51 5.66
C ASP A 19 4.18 0.22 5.39
N ALA A 20 5.47 0.36 5.12
CA ALA A 20 6.32 -0.72 4.61
C ALA A 20 6.55 -1.82 5.66
N GLU A 21 6.80 -1.44 6.91
CA GLU A 21 6.94 -2.41 8.01
C GLU A 21 5.61 -3.10 8.33
N TYR A 22 4.49 -2.38 8.24
CA TYR A 22 3.18 -2.98 8.46
C TYR A 22 2.89 -4.09 7.45
N ILE A 23 3.08 -3.84 6.14
CA ILE A 23 2.87 -4.88 5.13
C ILE A 23 3.83 -6.05 5.30
N ASP A 24 5.08 -5.81 5.73
CA ASP A 24 6.08 -6.85 5.98
C ASP A 24 5.68 -7.73 7.18
N ASN A 25 5.20 -7.13 8.27
CA ASN A 25 4.71 -7.84 9.44
C ASN A 25 3.47 -8.68 9.14
N VAL A 26 2.49 -8.12 8.40
CA VAL A 26 1.30 -8.87 7.98
C VAL A 26 1.69 -10.03 7.06
N ALA A 27 2.63 -9.82 6.13
CA ALA A 27 3.14 -10.90 5.28
C ALA A 27 3.78 -12.02 6.11
N PHE A 28 4.59 -11.68 7.12
CA PHE A 28 5.16 -12.66 8.04
C PHE A 28 4.08 -13.49 8.74
N ASP A 29 3.06 -12.84 9.31
CA ASP A 29 1.97 -13.54 10.01
C ASP A 29 1.21 -14.49 9.08
N LEU A 30 0.94 -14.06 7.85
CA LEU A 30 0.29 -14.90 6.84
C LEU A 30 1.18 -16.08 6.43
N ILE A 31 2.48 -15.86 6.20
CA ILE A 31 3.45 -16.93 5.90
C ILE A 31 3.41 -17.99 7.00
N VAL A 32 3.61 -17.59 8.27
CA VAL A 32 3.65 -18.52 9.41
C VAL A 32 2.35 -19.31 9.54
N ASN A 33 1.21 -18.64 9.35
CA ASN A 33 -0.10 -19.30 9.45
C ASN A 33 -0.34 -20.27 8.29
N PHE A 34 -0.07 -19.87 7.06
CA PHE A 34 -0.27 -20.73 5.89
C PHE A 34 0.73 -21.90 5.84
N GLU A 35 1.97 -21.74 6.29
CA GLU A 35 2.90 -22.88 6.41
C GLU A 35 2.36 -23.96 7.36
N ARG A 36 1.76 -23.55 8.48
CA ARG A 36 1.11 -24.47 9.44
C ARG A 36 -0.12 -25.13 8.86
N MET A 37 -0.95 -24.37 8.14
CA MET A 37 -2.21 -24.88 7.57
C MET A 37 -1.98 -25.80 6.37
N LEU A 38 -1.05 -25.46 5.49
CA LEU A 38 -0.84 -26.14 4.21
C LEU A 38 0.28 -27.18 4.25
N GLY A 39 1.11 -27.19 5.30
CA GLY A 39 2.21 -28.15 5.45
C GLY A 39 3.33 -27.99 4.41
N ARG A 40 3.43 -26.82 3.77
CA ARG A 40 4.48 -26.47 2.80
C ARG A 40 5.09 -25.12 3.12
N LYS A 41 6.29 -24.88 2.60
CA LYS A 41 6.91 -23.56 2.66
C LYS A 41 6.10 -22.53 1.85
N ILE A 42 5.91 -21.35 2.41
CA ILE A 42 5.33 -20.20 1.70
C ILE A 42 6.49 -19.28 1.27
N PRO A 43 6.57 -18.87 0.00
CA PRO A 43 7.59 -17.91 -0.44
C PRO A 43 7.31 -16.52 0.13
N LYS A 44 8.33 -15.66 0.10
CA LYS A 44 8.14 -14.21 0.28
C LYS A 44 7.15 -13.68 -0.75
N ALA A 45 6.41 -12.63 -0.39
CA ALA A 45 5.48 -11.97 -1.29
C ALA A 45 6.23 -11.27 -2.44
N ASP A 46 5.73 -11.43 -3.67
CA ASP A 46 6.21 -10.65 -4.82
C ASP A 46 5.65 -9.22 -4.76
N MET A 47 6.54 -8.21 -4.70
CA MET A 47 6.16 -6.81 -4.52
C MET A 47 5.37 -6.26 -5.72
N ALA A 48 5.73 -6.65 -6.94
CA ALA A 48 5.05 -6.21 -8.14
C ALA A 48 3.64 -6.80 -8.20
N GLN A 49 3.51 -8.11 -7.92
CA GLN A 49 2.23 -8.79 -7.87
C GLN A 49 1.34 -8.22 -6.76
N TRP A 50 1.90 -7.93 -5.59
CA TRP A 50 1.16 -7.28 -4.50
C TRP A 50 0.63 -5.90 -4.93
N ALA A 51 1.46 -5.07 -5.56
CA ALA A 51 1.03 -3.75 -6.04
C ALA A 51 -0.08 -3.84 -7.11
N ILE A 52 0.01 -4.81 -8.04
CA ILE A 52 -1.06 -5.09 -9.01
C ILE A 52 -2.35 -5.49 -8.29
N ASN A 53 -2.27 -6.39 -7.32
CA ASN A 53 -3.43 -6.85 -6.55
C ASN A 53 -4.10 -5.71 -5.77
N ILE A 54 -3.30 -4.83 -5.14
CA ILE A 54 -3.81 -3.61 -4.50
C ILE A 54 -4.50 -2.70 -5.52
N GLY A 55 -3.92 -2.55 -6.72
CA GLY A 55 -4.55 -1.80 -7.80
C GLY A 55 -5.93 -2.35 -8.20
N LEU A 56 -5.99 -3.67 -8.43
CA LEU A 56 -7.19 -4.41 -8.77
C LEU A 56 -8.28 -4.26 -7.70
N ASP A 57 -7.94 -4.60 -6.46
CA ASP A 57 -8.85 -4.48 -5.32
C ASP A 57 -9.24 -3.03 -5.08
N GLY A 58 -8.33 -2.08 -5.35
CA GLY A 58 -8.55 -0.65 -5.35
C GLY A 58 -9.51 -0.16 -6.43
N GLY A 59 -9.87 -1.00 -7.41
CA GLY A 59 -10.83 -0.70 -8.47
C GLY A 59 -10.20 -0.15 -9.74
N MET A 60 -8.89 -0.33 -9.95
CA MET A 60 -8.25 -0.04 -11.23
C MET A 60 -8.85 -0.90 -12.33
N LYS A 61 -9.09 -0.28 -13.49
CA LYS A 61 -9.54 -0.98 -14.69
C LYS A 61 -8.36 -1.15 -15.66
N PRO A 62 -8.36 -2.19 -16.50
CA PRO A 62 -7.36 -2.31 -17.56
C PRO A 62 -7.33 -1.06 -18.44
N GLY A 63 -6.14 -0.55 -18.76
CA GLY A 63 -6.04 0.74 -19.44
C GLY A 63 -4.66 1.36 -19.67
N ARG A 64 -3.54 0.65 -19.40
CA ARG A 64 -2.17 1.21 -19.53
C ARG A 64 -2.00 2.56 -18.80
N GLN A 65 -2.48 2.64 -17.57
CA GLN A 65 -2.38 3.83 -16.72
C GLN A 65 -1.01 3.85 -16.01
N THR A 66 -0.68 4.97 -15.39
CA THR A 66 0.49 5.09 -14.50
C THR A 66 0.04 4.96 -13.04
N THR A 67 0.86 4.31 -12.23
CA THR A 67 0.60 4.09 -10.80
C THR A 67 1.85 4.37 -9.98
N GLY A 68 1.76 5.29 -9.03
CA GLY A 68 2.81 5.50 -8.03
C GLY A 68 2.61 4.57 -6.84
N VAL A 69 3.68 3.89 -6.39
CA VAL A 69 3.67 3.05 -5.20
C VAL A 69 4.63 3.62 -4.17
N ILE A 70 4.07 4.27 -3.16
CA ILE A 70 4.81 4.93 -2.10
C ILE A 70 4.91 4.00 -0.89
N LEU A 71 6.13 3.59 -0.56
CA LEU A 71 6.45 2.81 0.63
C LEU A 71 7.04 3.75 1.68
N ILE A 72 6.25 4.05 2.72
CA ILE A 72 6.70 4.85 3.85
C ILE A 72 7.33 3.90 4.86
N HIS A 73 8.56 4.19 5.29
CA HIS A 73 9.30 3.34 6.21
C HIS A 73 10.06 4.16 7.25
N ASP A 74 10.40 3.54 8.36
CA ASP A 74 11.32 4.13 9.34
C ASP A 74 12.72 4.27 8.74
N LYS A 75 13.42 5.33 9.13
CA LYS A 75 14.77 5.65 8.62
C LYS A 75 15.77 4.50 8.71
N ASN A 76 15.62 3.62 9.69
CA ASN A 76 16.53 2.51 9.95
C ASN A 76 16.11 1.20 9.25
N THR A 77 14.96 1.20 8.58
CA THR A 77 14.48 0.05 7.81
C THR A 77 15.11 0.11 6.43
N GLU A 78 16.06 -0.80 6.18
CA GLU A 78 16.76 -0.90 4.89
C GLU A 78 16.07 -1.90 3.94
N GLN A 79 15.48 -2.96 4.49
CA GLN A 79 14.89 -4.05 3.70
C GLN A 79 13.65 -4.65 4.37
N LEU A 80 12.76 -5.21 3.55
CA LEU A 80 11.57 -5.96 3.96
C LEU A 80 11.88 -7.45 3.97
N ASN A 81 11.65 -8.13 5.09
CA ASN A 81 12.10 -9.51 5.26
C ASN A 81 11.23 -10.52 4.53
N ASN A 82 9.98 -10.17 4.22
CA ASN A 82 8.94 -11.07 3.70
C ASN A 82 8.49 -10.70 2.29
N PHE A 83 9.23 -9.80 1.61
CA PHE A 83 9.00 -9.41 0.22
C PHE A 83 10.20 -9.67 -0.68
N LEU A 84 9.95 -9.74 -1.99
CA LEU A 84 10.94 -9.65 -3.06
C LEU A 84 10.40 -8.76 -4.21
N PRO A 85 11.19 -7.82 -4.76
CA PRO A 85 12.42 -7.28 -4.18
C PRO A 85 12.22 -6.73 -2.75
N SER A 86 13.30 -6.68 -1.97
CA SER A 86 13.26 -6.38 -0.54
C SER A 86 13.98 -5.10 -0.14
N ASP A 87 15.05 -4.72 -0.85
CA ASP A 87 15.84 -3.55 -0.48
C ASP A 87 15.10 -2.27 -0.88
N LEU A 88 14.76 -1.45 0.12
CA LEU A 88 13.95 -0.25 -0.08
C LEU A 88 14.65 0.79 -0.95
N GLN A 89 15.98 0.86 -0.94
CA GLN A 89 16.74 1.87 -1.66
C GLN A 89 17.34 1.36 -2.97
N ALA A 90 17.99 0.20 -2.96
CA ALA A 90 18.72 -0.33 -4.10
C ALA A 90 17.81 -1.06 -5.10
N GLU A 91 16.73 -1.71 -4.64
CA GLU A 91 15.87 -2.55 -5.49
C GLU A 91 14.46 -1.96 -5.72
N LEU A 92 13.99 -1.08 -4.83
CA LEU A 92 12.64 -0.51 -4.90
C LEU A 92 12.64 0.97 -5.25
N ASN A 93 13.45 1.81 -4.58
CA ASN A 93 13.36 3.25 -4.78
C ASN A 93 13.66 3.66 -6.24
N ASN A 94 12.76 4.46 -6.82
CA ASN A 94 12.79 4.93 -8.20
C ASN A 94 12.87 3.81 -9.25
N GLN A 95 12.48 2.59 -8.88
CA GLN A 95 12.34 1.48 -9.83
C GLN A 95 10.91 1.42 -10.35
N ALA A 96 10.78 1.01 -11.60
CA ALA A 96 9.48 0.83 -12.24
C ALA A 96 9.39 -0.56 -12.87
N PHE A 97 8.17 -1.07 -12.95
CA PHE A 97 7.83 -2.23 -13.74
C PHE A 97 6.58 -1.97 -14.57
N TYR A 98 6.36 -2.82 -15.57
CA TYR A 98 5.24 -2.68 -16.48
C TYR A 98 4.38 -3.95 -16.44
N ASP A 99 3.08 -3.77 -16.26
CA ASP A 99 2.05 -4.80 -16.42
C ASP A 99 1.28 -4.59 -17.72
N GLU A 100 0.99 -5.68 -18.44
CA GLU A 100 0.33 -5.60 -19.76
C GLU A 100 -1.09 -5.03 -19.70
N SER A 101 -1.80 -5.26 -18.60
CA SER A 101 -3.20 -4.84 -18.40
C SER A 101 -3.30 -3.46 -17.76
N PHE A 102 -2.43 -3.19 -16.78
CA PHE A 102 -2.53 -2.03 -15.90
C PHE A 102 -1.51 -0.93 -16.21
N GLY A 103 -0.47 -1.19 -16.99
CA GLY A 103 0.52 -0.18 -17.36
C GLY A 103 1.70 -0.11 -16.40
N GLU A 104 2.23 1.10 -16.21
CA GLU A 104 3.46 1.31 -15.44
C GLU A 104 3.19 1.52 -13.95
N PHE A 105 3.99 0.87 -13.12
CA PHE A 105 4.04 1.07 -11.68
C PHE A 105 5.43 1.54 -11.29
N THR A 106 5.52 2.65 -10.56
CA THR A 106 6.78 3.24 -10.11
C THR A 106 6.83 3.27 -8.59
N PHE A 107 7.85 2.63 -8.02
CA PHE A 107 8.07 2.60 -6.58
C PHE A 107 8.87 3.82 -6.11
N THR A 108 8.50 4.33 -4.95
CA THR A 108 9.28 5.32 -4.21
C THR A 108 9.30 4.94 -2.73
N ALA A 109 10.49 4.79 -2.17
CA ALA A 109 10.67 4.48 -0.76
C ALA A 109 11.02 5.76 0.00
N TYR A 110 10.12 6.18 0.90
CA TYR A 110 10.25 7.40 1.68
C TYR A 110 10.59 7.07 3.14
N PRO A 111 11.83 7.35 3.60
CA PRO A 111 12.16 7.24 5.01
C PRO A 111 11.53 8.38 5.81
N THR A 112 11.00 8.07 6.99
CA THR A 112 10.49 9.07 7.93
C THR A 112 11.64 9.84 8.59
N GLU A 113 11.46 11.15 8.75
CA GLU A 113 12.44 11.98 9.45
C GLU A 113 12.20 11.98 10.97
N ALA A 114 13.24 12.22 11.76
CA ALA A 114 13.18 12.13 13.22
C ALA A 114 12.18 13.08 13.90
N MET A 115 11.71 14.12 13.22
CA MET A 115 10.77 15.12 13.78
C MET A 115 9.30 14.82 13.50
N VAL A 116 8.98 13.86 12.64
CA VAL A 116 7.59 13.55 12.24
C VAL A 116 7.35 12.05 12.41
N THR A 117 6.25 11.68 13.07
CA THR A 117 5.91 10.26 13.19
C THR A 117 5.54 9.70 11.82
N LYS A 118 5.78 8.41 11.59
CA LYS A 118 5.35 7.73 10.36
C LYS A 118 3.85 7.89 10.11
N GLN A 119 3.06 7.84 11.18
CA GLN A 119 1.61 8.03 11.17
C GLN A 119 1.19 9.43 10.69
N ASP A 120 1.83 10.48 11.22
CA ASP A 120 1.53 11.86 10.83
C ASP A 120 1.95 12.10 9.37
N PHE A 121 3.13 11.62 8.99
CA PHE A 121 3.63 11.74 7.62
C PHE A 121 2.71 11.06 6.61
N LEU A 122 2.26 9.83 6.89
CA LEU A 122 1.29 9.12 6.04
C LEU A 122 -0.02 9.91 5.91
N THR A 123 -0.53 10.43 7.03
CA THR A 123 -1.79 11.21 7.04
C THR A 123 -1.67 12.47 6.18
N ASP A 124 -0.57 13.22 6.33
CA ASP A 124 -0.32 14.45 5.58
C ASP A 124 -0.09 14.17 4.10
N MET A 125 0.64 13.11 3.78
CA MET A 125 0.85 12.66 2.41
C MET A 125 -0.46 12.24 1.75
N ALA A 126 -1.26 11.41 2.41
CA ALA A 126 -2.58 11.00 1.92
C ALA A 126 -3.45 12.23 1.65
N ARG A 127 -3.50 13.18 2.59
CA ARG A 127 -4.24 14.45 2.44
C ARG A 127 -3.76 15.26 1.25
N THR A 128 -2.46 15.38 1.06
CA THR A 128 -1.89 16.14 -0.06
C THR A 128 -2.24 15.49 -1.40
N ILE A 129 -2.11 14.16 -1.47
CA ILE A 129 -2.28 13.39 -2.70
C ILE A 129 -3.75 13.31 -3.13
N TYR A 130 -4.70 13.02 -2.23
CA TYR A 130 -6.10 12.93 -2.64
C TYR A 130 -6.68 14.28 -3.09
N ASN A 131 -6.14 15.40 -2.58
CA ASN A 131 -6.54 16.75 -3.00
C ASN A 131 -5.90 17.19 -4.32
N HIS A 132 -4.96 16.42 -4.89
CA HIS A 132 -4.32 16.77 -6.15
C HIS A 132 -5.25 16.53 -7.34
N LYS A 133 -5.28 17.48 -8.29
CA LYS A 133 -6.21 17.46 -9.44
C LYS A 133 -6.01 16.25 -10.36
N ASP A 134 -4.76 15.80 -10.54
CA ASP A 134 -4.42 14.73 -11.48
C ASP A 134 -4.61 13.33 -10.89
N VAL A 135 -4.75 13.24 -9.56
CA VAL A 135 -4.96 11.97 -8.85
C VAL A 135 -6.45 11.62 -8.85
N LYS A 136 -6.77 10.45 -9.40
CA LYS A 136 -8.14 9.92 -9.45
C LYS A 136 -8.40 8.89 -8.36
N ARG A 137 -7.37 8.14 -7.97
CA ARG A 137 -7.48 7.01 -7.04
C ARG A 137 -6.35 7.00 -6.03
N VAL A 138 -6.70 6.80 -4.76
CA VAL A 138 -5.75 6.63 -3.66
C VAL A 138 -6.07 5.33 -2.94
N MET A 139 -5.07 4.47 -2.81
CA MET A 139 -5.13 3.17 -2.15
C MET A 139 -4.20 3.20 -0.93
N LEU A 140 -4.78 3.08 0.27
CA LEU A 140 -4.09 3.30 1.53
C LEU A 140 -3.92 1.98 2.28
N VAL A 141 -2.69 1.67 2.67
CA VAL A 141 -2.36 0.52 3.53
C VAL A 141 -1.62 1.04 4.77
N PRO A 142 -2.34 1.65 5.73
CA PRO A 142 -1.73 2.17 6.96
C PRO A 142 -1.52 1.05 7.99
N ASP A 143 -0.70 1.31 9.00
CA ASP A 143 -0.71 0.52 10.24
C ASP A 143 -2.07 0.65 10.94
N THR A 144 -2.86 -0.43 10.89
CA THR A 144 -4.19 -0.48 11.52
C THR A 144 -4.15 -0.93 12.98
N GLU A 145 -3.00 -1.38 13.50
CA GLU A 145 -2.87 -1.85 14.88
C GLU A 145 -2.86 -0.68 15.88
N ASN A 146 -2.39 0.49 15.43
CA ASN A 146 -2.51 1.73 16.19
C ASN A 146 -3.91 2.34 16.04
N GLU A 147 -4.84 1.97 16.93
CA GLU A 147 -6.23 2.45 16.90
C GLU A 147 -6.37 3.97 16.92
N GLN A 148 -5.51 4.69 17.65
CA GLN A 148 -5.59 6.16 17.76
C GLN A 148 -5.26 6.83 16.43
N PHE A 149 -4.18 6.38 15.79
CA PHE A 149 -3.79 6.83 14.45
C PHE A 149 -4.87 6.43 13.44
N PHE A 150 -5.28 5.18 13.43
CA PHE A 150 -6.24 4.66 12.46
C PHE A 150 -7.56 5.42 12.51
N ASN A 151 -8.12 5.68 13.71
CA ASN A 151 -9.31 6.51 13.87
C ASN A 151 -9.11 7.96 13.44
N SER A 152 -7.90 8.51 13.58
CA SER A 152 -7.57 9.86 13.11
C SER A 152 -7.48 9.92 11.59
N LEU A 153 -6.84 8.94 10.95
CA LEU A 153 -6.78 8.81 9.50
C LEU A 153 -8.19 8.72 8.90
N LYS A 154 -9.07 7.85 9.44
CA LYS A 154 -10.47 7.76 8.98
C LYS A 154 -11.20 9.10 9.00
N ARG A 155 -10.98 9.93 10.03
CA ARG A 155 -11.57 11.28 10.10
C ARG A 155 -11.02 12.20 9.02
N VAL A 156 -9.74 12.10 8.69
CA VAL A 156 -9.12 12.87 7.61
C VAL A 156 -9.66 12.46 6.24
N LEU A 157 -9.86 11.15 6.01
CA LEU A 157 -10.38 10.62 4.75
C LEU A 157 -11.86 10.97 4.52
N ASN A 158 -12.65 11.10 5.59
CA ASN A 158 -14.04 11.56 5.50
C ASN A 158 -14.19 13.01 5.00
N GLY A 159 -13.11 13.78 4.96
CA GLY A 159 -13.11 15.15 4.42
C GLY A 159 -12.77 15.23 2.93
N ALA A 160 -12.52 14.11 2.25
CA ALA A 160 -12.23 14.10 0.83
C ALA A 160 -13.48 14.35 -0.02
N ASP A 161 -13.30 14.94 -1.20
CA ASP A 161 -14.37 15.17 -2.16
C ASP A 161 -14.93 13.83 -2.69
N ASP A 162 -16.25 13.79 -2.96
CA ASP A 162 -16.97 12.58 -3.39
C ASP A 162 -16.48 12.01 -4.74
N ASP A 163 -15.79 12.80 -5.56
CA ASP A 163 -15.22 12.39 -6.85
C ASP A 163 -13.90 11.63 -6.72
N LYS A 164 -13.28 11.64 -5.52
CA LYS A 164 -12.03 10.92 -5.26
C LYS A 164 -12.30 9.47 -4.88
N HIS A 165 -11.66 8.55 -5.61
CA HIS A 165 -11.76 7.13 -5.30
C HIS A 165 -10.71 6.73 -4.25
N ILE A 166 -11.10 6.78 -2.97
CA ILE A 166 -10.25 6.35 -1.86
C ILE A 166 -10.62 4.91 -1.47
N THR A 167 -9.63 4.02 -1.42
CA THR A 167 -9.76 2.65 -0.88
C THR A 167 -8.79 2.45 0.27
N LEU A 168 -9.31 2.01 1.41
CA LEU A 168 -8.54 1.70 2.62
C LEU A 168 -8.42 0.18 2.78
N PHE A 169 -7.20 -0.32 2.89
CA PHE A 169 -6.93 -1.74 3.06
C PHE A 169 -6.69 -2.07 4.53
N THR A 170 -7.42 -3.05 5.05
CA THR A 170 -7.36 -3.46 6.45
C THR A 170 -7.37 -4.99 6.56
N MET A 171 -6.91 -5.54 7.69
CA MET A 171 -6.98 -6.99 7.92
C MET A 171 -8.36 -7.48 8.32
N GLN A 172 -9.24 -6.58 8.76
CA GLN A 172 -10.62 -6.89 9.15
C GLN A 172 -11.54 -5.74 8.73
N PRO A 173 -12.82 -6.00 8.42
CA PRO A 173 -13.79 -4.95 8.13
C PRO A 173 -13.88 -3.96 9.29
N THR A 174 -13.84 -2.66 8.99
CA THR A 174 -13.90 -1.62 10.03
C THR A 174 -15.17 -0.79 9.93
N LEU A 175 -15.70 -0.37 11.09
CA LEU A 175 -16.88 0.48 11.13
C LEU A 175 -16.54 1.94 10.78
N GLY A 176 -17.43 2.54 9.98
CA GLY A 176 -17.39 3.94 9.59
C GLY A 176 -16.52 4.23 8.36
N GLY A 177 -16.60 5.46 7.86
CA GLY A 177 -15.88 5.91 6.68
C GLY A 177 -16.81 6.13 5.46
N HIS A 178 -16.66 7.26 4.78
CA HIS A 178 -17.26 7.53 3.46
C HIS A 178 -16.30 7.15 2.33
N PHE A 179 -15.53 6.08 2.50
CA PHE A 179 -14.55 5.58 1.54
C PHE A 179 -14.67 4.06 1.42
N ARG A 180 -14.14 3.50 0.33
CA ARG A 180 -14.15 2.05 0.12
C ARG A 180 -13.19 1.37 1.08
N GLN A 181 -13.53 0.18 1.55
CA GLN A 181 -12.63 -0.66 2.33
C GLN A 181 -12.46 -2.00 1.64
N GLU A 182 -11.24 -2.55 1.68
CA GLU A 182 -10.90 -3.86 1.13
C GLU A 182 -10.00 -4.64 2.10
N ILE A 183 -10.00 -5.96 1.98
CA ILE A 183 -9.23 -6.83 2.87
C ILE A 183 -7.81 -7.02 2.33
N LEU A 184 -6.81 -6.51 3.05
CA LEU A 184 -5.39 -6.60 2.69
C LEU A 184 -4.90 -8.04 2.53
N GLY A 185 -5.46 -8.97 3.30
CA GLY A 185 -5.04 -10.36 3.29
C GLY A 185 -5.11 -11.02 1.91
N TYR A 186 -6.06 -10.65 1.05
CA TYR A 186 -6.21 -11.26 -0.27
C TYR A 186 -5.07 -10.91 -1.22
N SER A 187 -4.67 -9.63 -1.26
CA SER A 187 -3.59 -9.17 -2.14
C SER A 187 -2.24 -9.79 -1.74
N LEU A 188 -1.97 -9.90 -0.43
CA LEU A 188 -0.78 -10.57 0.11
C LEU A 188 -0.79 -12.07 -0.15
N THR A 189 -1.91 -12.75 0.13
CA THR A 189 -2.08 -14.21 -0.10
C THR A 189 -1.74 -14.57 -1.55
N ASN A 190 -2.29 -13.81 -2.50
CA ASN A 190 -2.00 -14.02 -3.91
C ASN A 190 -0.53 -13.72 -4.27
N ALA A 191 0.05 -12.64 -3.74
CA ALA A 191 1.46 -12.29 -3.96
C ALA A 191 2.45 -13.33 -3.41
N MET A 192 2.04 -14.13 -2.42
CA MET A 192 2.80 -15.26 -1.88
C MET A 192 2.54 -16.58 -2.62
N GLY A 193 1.77 -16.55 -3.71
CA GLY A 193 1.45 -17.74 -4.52
C GLY A 193 0.57 -18.75 -3.79
N VAL A 194 -0.20 -18.32 -2.77
CA VAL A 194 -1.19 -19.16 -2.11
C VAL A 194 -2.51 -19.06 -2.88
N LYS A 195 -3.06 -20.22 -3.25
CA LYS A 195 -4.27 -20.33 -4.04
C LYS A 195 -5.45 -20.80 -3.20
N ALA A 196 -6.65 -20.35 -3.56
CA ALA A 196 -7.87 -20.66 -2.80
C ALA A 196 -8.23 -22.15 -2.78
N ASP A 197 -7.79 -22.93 -3.78
CA ASP A 197 -8.00 -24.38 -3.86
C ASP A 197 -7.11 -25.18 -2.90
N GLU A 198 -6.06 -24.57 -2.34
CA GLU A 198 -5.19 -25.22 -1.34
C GLU A 198 -5.85 -25.37 0.04
N PHE A 199 -6.96 -24.67 0.29
CA PHE A 199 -7.72 -24.73 1.55
C PHE A 199 -8.88 -25.71 1.53
N ARG A 200 -9.00 -26.53 0.48
CA ARG A 200 -10.09 -27.50 0.33
C ARG A 200 -9.62 -28.88 0.82
N ASP A 201 -10.26 -29.34 1.91
CA ASP A 201 -10.28 -30.76 2.28
C ASP A 201 -11.14 -31.59 1.31
#